data_AF-A0A3L6JA51-F1
#
_entry.id   AF-A0A3L6JA51-F1
#
_cell.length_a   1.000
_cell.length_b   1.000
_cell.length_c   1.000
_cell.angle_alpha   90.00
_cell.angle_beta   90.00
_cell.angle_gamma   90.00
#
_symmetry.space_group_name_H-M   'P 1'
#
loop_
_entity.id
_entity.type
_entity.pdbx_description
1 polymer ?
#
loop_
_entity_poly.entity_id
_entity_poly.type
_entity_poly.pdbx_seq_one_letter_code
_entity_poly.pdbx_strand_id
1 'polypeptide(L)'
;MTYLRERKEILDLNFYLWRIRDERRGEWKKEVLLIGDEHALETMVESLLGLLDSYYRYGTGTRRYKCNQPRDFDHVAYGRQHHVRIEWLESLVVKIASEVPNEEMYTLEGKNVGIRVNPTTLNQIIAGARAQLDTGKRYGHGSPAACGLRFSPDWLGVE
;
A
#
# COMPACT_ATOMS: atom_id res chain seq x y z
N MET A 1 -10.01 -17.24 -16.88
CA MET A 1 -10.31 -16.09 -15.99
C MET A 1 -10.56 -16.67 -14.60
N THR A 2 -9.53 -16.67 -13.75
CA THR A 2 -9.51 -17.45 -12.51
C THR A 2 -10.11 -16.65 -11.35
N TYR A 3 -10.97 -17.31 -10.58
CA TYR A 3 -11.80 -16.79 -9.51
C TYR A 3 -10.99 -16.23 -8.31
N LEU A 4 -10.54 -14.98 -8.39
CA LEU A 4 -10.07 -14.21 -7.23
C LEU A 4 -11.22 -13.64 -6.37
N ARG A 5 -12.48 -13.85 -6.78
CA ARG A 5 -13.65 -13.13 -6.26
C ARG A 5 -14.00 -13.42 -4.79
N GLU A 6 -13.67 -14.58 -4.22
CA GLU A 6 -14.19 -14.98 -2.89
C GLU A 6 -13.14 -15.44 -1.86
N ARG A 7 -11.86 -15.44 -2.20
CA ARG A 7 -10.84 -15.98 -1.29
C ARG A 7 -10.52 -14.98 -0.18
N LYS A 8 -10.77 -15.37 1.08
CA LYS A 8 -10.16 -14.77 2.30
C LYS A 8 -8.65 -15.11 2.38
N GLU A 9 -8.00 -15.33 1.25
CA GLU A 9 -6.60 -15.72 1.19
C GLU A 9 -5.73 -14.46 1.36
N ILE A 10 -4.61 -14.65 2.05
CA ILE A 10 -3.55 -13.65 2.09
C ILE A 10 -2.84 -13.76 0.74
N LEU A 11 -2.89 -12.68 -0.04
CA LEU A 11 -2.18 -12.61 -1.32
C LEU A 11 -0.70 -12.34 -1.03
N ASP A 12 0.15 -13.33 -1.30
CA ASP A 12 1.60 -13.18 -1.27
C ASP A 12 2.06 -12.68 -2.63
N LEU A 13 2.32 -11.38 -2.70
CA LEU A 13 2.75 -10.68 -3.90
C LEU A 13 4.12 -10.06 -3.64
N ASN A 14 4.85 -9.71 -4.70
CA ASN A 14 6.12 -9.00 -4.60
C ASN A 14 5.92 -7.52 -4.22
N PHE A 15 5.20 -7.26 -3.13
CA PHE A 15 5.04 -5.95 -2.54
C PHE A 15 6.02 -5.74 -1.41
N TYR A 16 6.54 -4.52 -1.36
CA TYR A 16 7.30 -4.02 -0.24
C TYR A 16 6.54 -2.83 0.31
N LEU A 17 6.39 -2.82 1.63
CA LEU A 17 5.70 -1.77 2.37
C LEU A 17 6.61 -1.32 3.50
N TRP A 18 6.80 0.00 3.63
CA TRP A 18 7.67 0.54 4.67
C TRP A 18 7.22 1.90 5.15
N ARG A 19 7.72 2.29 6.32
CA ARG A 19 7.62 3.65 6.84
C ARG A 19 9.01 4.20 7.14
N ILE A 20 9.10 5.53 7.14
CA ILE A 20 10.34 6.26 7.36
C ILE A 20 10.17 7.16 8.57
N ARG A 21 11.14 7.12 9.48
CA ARG A 21 11.29 8.08 10.57
C ARG A 21 12.40 9.06 10.22
N ASP A 22 12.12 10.35 10.32
CA ASP A 22 13.14 11.37 10.33
C ASP A 22 13.78 11.38 11.72
N GLU A 23 15.05 10.96 11.83
CA GLU A 23 15.75 10.89 13.12
C GLU A 23 16.19 12.27 13.62
N ARG A 24 16.26 13.29 12.75
CA ARG A 24 16.54 14.67 13.17
C ARG A 24 15.33 15.30 13.86
N ARG A 25 14.12 15.00 13.37
CA ARG A 25 12.85 15.48 13.94
C ARG A 25 12.29 14.53 15.00
N GLY A 26 12.72 13.27 15.01
CA GLY A 26 12.20 12.23 15.89
C GLY A 26 10.81 11.72 15.50
N GLU A 27 10.32 12.07 14.32
CA GLU A 27 8.95 11.84 13.87
C GLU A 27 8.87 10.82 12.73
N TRP A 28 7.83 9.99 12.76
CA TRP A 28 7.48 9.14 11.62
C TRP A 28 6.80 9.99 10.55
N LYS A 29 7.15 9.77 9.28
CA LYS A 29 6.36 10.29 8.16
C LYS A 29 4.92 9.80 8.30
N LYS A 30 3.97 10.65 7.90
CA LYS A 30 2.55 10.32 7.97
C LYS A 30 2.23 9.18 7.02
N GLU A 31 2.99 9.06 5.93
CA GLU A 31 2.78 8.11 4.87
C GLU A 31 3.51 6.77 5.11
N VAL A 32 2.85 5.70 4.67
CA VAL A 32 3.50 4.42 4.36
C VAL A 32 3.73 4.32 2.86
N LEU A 33 4.88 3.79 2.48
CA LEU A 33 5.34 3.70 1.11
C LEU A 33 5.14 2.28 0.62
N LEU A 34 4.54 2.12 -0.56
CA LEU A 34 4.30 0.85 -1.20
C LEU A 34 4.95 0.81 -2.58
N ILE A 35 5.68 -0.26 -2.87
CA ILE A 35 6.19 -0.58 -4.21
C ILE A 35 5.90 -2.04 -4.55
N GLY A 36 5.78 -2.32 -5.84
CA GLY A 36 5.70 -3.68 -6.38
C GLY A 36 6.11 -3.71 -7.84
N ASP A 37 6.41 -4.90 -8.34
CA ASP A 37 6.55 -5.10 -9.77
C ASP A 37 5.20 -4.93 -10.51
N GLU A 38 5.26 -4.86 -11.83
CA GLU A 38 4.10 -4.64 -12.69
C GLU A 38 3.01 -5.70 -12.44
N HIS A 39 3.42 -6.97 -12.37
CA HIS A 39 2.50 -8.08 -12.14
C HIS A 39 1.80 -8.01 -10.77
N ALA A 40 2.55 -7.65 -9.73
CA ALA A 40 2.01 -7.47 -8.39
C ALA A 40 0.98 -6.32 -8.39
N LEU A 41 1.32 -5.18 -8.99
CA LEU A 41 0.43 -4.01 -9.07
C LEU A 41 -0.86 -4.33 -9.87
N GLU A 42 -0.76 -5.02 -11.01
CA GLU A 42 -1.92 -5.52 -11.75
C GLU A 42 -2.81 -6.41 -10.89
N THR A 43 -2.20 -7.36 -10.17
CA THR A 43 -2.93 -8.28 -9.29
C THR A 43 -3.60 -7.55 -8.13
N MET A 44 -2.96 -6.50 -7.57
CA MET A 44 -3.60 -5.65 -6.57
C MET A 44 -4.78 -4.88 -7.14
N VAL A 45 -4.65 -4.29 -8.33
CA VAL A 45 -5.76 -3.60 -9.02
C VAL A 45 -6.94 -4.54 -9.19
N GLU A 46 -6.73 -5.74 -9.70
CA GLU A 46 -7.80 -6.75 -9.85
C GLU A 46 -8.40 -7.17 -8.52
N SER A 47 -7.56 -7.38 -7.51
CA SER A 47 -7.98 -7.76 -6.16
C SER A 47 -8.85 -6.68 -5.48
N LEU A 48 -8.48 -5.41 -5.63
CA LEU A 48 -9.22 -4.25 -5.10
C LEU A 48 -10.50 -3.99 -5.90
N LEU A 49 -10.52 -4.20 -7.22
CA LEU A 49 -11.76 -4.19 -8.00
C LEU A 49 -12.71 -5.31 -7.55
N GLY A 50 -12.18 -6.50 -7.29
CA GLY A 50 -12.94 -7.60 -6.70
C GLY A 50 -13.47 -7.29 -5.30
N LEU A 51 -12.75 -6.50 -4.52
CA LEU A 51 -13.21 -6.00 -3.21
C LEU A 51 -14.39 -5.04 -3.36
N LEU A 52 -14.31 -4.13 -4.34
CA LEU A 52 -15.38 -3.20 -4.66
C LEU A 52 -16.64 -3.93 -5.16
N ASP A 53 -16.48 -4.91 -6.06
CA ASP A 53 -17.57 -5.80 -6.51
C ASP A 53 -18.23 -6.52 -5.32
N SER A 54 -17.40 -7.03 -4.39
CA SER A 54 -17.89 -7.73 -3.19
C SER A 54 -18.70 -6.80 -2.31
N TYR A 55 -18.24 -5.56 -2.13
CA TYR A 55 -18.98 -4.55 -1.38
C TYR A 55 -20.35 -4.24 -2.00
N TYR A 56 -20.42 -4.06 -3.32
CA TYR A 56 -21.71 -3.79 -3.98
C TYR A 56 -22.71 -4.95 -3.88
N ARG A 57 -22.21 -6.19 -3.75
CA ARG A 57 -23.06 -7.38 -3.60
C ARG A 57 -23.44 -7.68 -2.15
N TYR A 58 -22.52 -7.49 -1.21
CA TYR A 58 -22.62 -8.00 0.15
C TYR A 58 -22.49 -6.94 1.25
N GLY A 59 -22.25 -5.68 0.89
CA GLY A 59 -22.15 -4.53 1.81
C GLY A 59 -20.83 -4.42 2.59
N THR A 60 -19.93 -5.39 2.46
CA THR A 60 -18.61 -5.36 3.12
C THR A 60 -17.61 -6.24 2.38
N GLY A 61 -16.32 -6.04 2.69
CA GLY A 61 -15.27 -6.93 2.22
C GLY A 61 -13.92 -6.61 2.85
N THR A 62 -12.98 -7.55 2.72
CA THR A 62 -11.60 -7.36 3.17
C THR A 62 -10.64 -8.06 2.22
N ARG A 63 -9.52 -7.41 1.92
CA ARG A 63 -8.35 -7.99 1.25
C ARG A 63 -7.14 -7.87 2.15
N ARG A 64 -6.29 -8.90 2.12
CA ARG A 64 -5.03 -8.95 2.86
C ARG A 64 -3.91 -9.27 1.90
N TYR A 65 -2.86 -8.49 1.98
CA TYR A 65 -1.65 -8.64 1.19
C TYR A 65 -0.51 -8.90 2.17
N LYS A 66 0.28 -9.93 1.90
CA LYS A 66 1.55 -10.11 2.58
C LYS A 66 2.59 -9.25 1.87
N CYS A 67 3.36 -8.52 2.67
CA CYS A 67 4.45 -7.69 2.20
C CYS A 67 5.76 -8.40 2.51
N ASN A 68 6.65 -8.41 1.53
CA ASN A 68 7.96 -9.01 1.63
C ASN A 68 8.98 -7.93 2.00
N GLN A 69 10.06 -8.33 2.66
CA GLN A 69 11.22 -7.47 2.87
C GLN A 69 12.18 -7.62 1.69
N PRO A 70 12.84 -6.53 1.24
CA PRO A 70 13.87 -6.66 0.21
C PRO A 70 15.05 -7.46 0.75
N ARG A 71 15.51 -8.45 -0.03
CA ARG A 71 16.67 -9.27 0.35
C ARG A 71 17.99 -8.56 0.08
N ASP A 72 18.01 -7.68 -0.91
CA ASP A 72 19.23 -7.10 -1.46
C ASP A 72 19.42 -5.61 -1.08
N PHE A 73 18.74 -5.14 -0.03
CA PHE A 73 18.83 -3.74 0.41
C PHE A 73 19.18 -3.60 1.90
N ASP A 74 20.36 -3.00 2.15
CA ASP A 74 20.79 -2.63 3.49
C ASP A 74 20.19 -1.28 3.92
N HIS A 75 18.94 -1.35 4.36
CA HIS A 75 18.19 -0.21 4.89
C HIS A 75 18.81 0.39 6.17
N VAL A 76 19.66 -0.35 6.89
CA VAL A 76 20.32 0.15 8.10
C VAL A 76 21.48 1.06 7.73
N ALA A 77 22.34 0.62 6.81
CA ALA A 77 23.41 1.46 6.27
C ALA A 77 22.85 2.71 5.60
N TYR A 78 21.82 2.54 4.76
CA TYR A 78 21.14 3.65 4.09
C TYR A 78 20.54 4.64 5.12
N GLY A 79 19.82 4.13 6.12
CA GLY A 79 19.21 4.96 7.15
C GLY A 79 20.24 5.82 7.90
N ARG A 80 21.41 5.25 8.23
CA ARG A 80 22.50 6.00 8.87
C ARG A 80 23.04 7.12 7.99
N GLN A 81 23.25 6.86 6.70
CA GLN A 81 23.75 7.85 5.74
C GLN A 81 22.78 9.02 5.55
N HIS A 82 21.47 8.75 5.59
CA HIS A 82 20.43 9.73 5.31
C HIS A 82 19.73 10.29 6.56
N HIS A 83 20.21 9.93 7.77
CA HIS A 83 19.58 10.30 9.05
C HIS A 83 18.10 9.93 9.15
N VAL A 84 17.76 8.74 8.67
CA VAL A 84 16.41 8.19 8.74
C VAL A 84 16.43 6.79 9.30
N ARG A 85 15.31 6.37 9.88
CA ARG A 85 15.06 4.96 10.21
C ARG A 85 13.99 4.41 9.29
N ILE A 86 14.31 3.34 8.59
CA ILE A 86 13.38 2.62 7.72
C ILE A 86 12.87 1.40 8.47
N GLU A 87 11.56 1.19 8.47
CA GLU A 87 10.94 0.00 9.02
C GLU A 87 10.03 -0.67 7.98
N TRP A 88 10.38 -1.92 7.65
CA TRP A 88 9.58 -2.77 6.78
C TRP A 88 8.36 -3.33 7.51
N LEU A 89 7.24 -3.33 6.79
CA LEU A 89 5.94 -3.77 7.26
C LEU A 89 5.61 -5.13 6.65
N GLU A 90 4.85 -5.92 7.37
CA GLU A 90 4.64 -7.34 7.07
C GLU A 90 3.34 -7.59 6.31
N SER A 91 2.34 -6.72 6.46
CA SER A 91 1.10 -6.85 5.74
C SER A 91 0.36 -5.53 5.53
N LEU A 92 -0.46 -5.52 4.48
CA LEU A 92 -1.46 -4.51 4.19
C LEU A 92 -2.85 -5.16 4.21
N VAL A 93 -3.76 -4.60 4.99
CA VAL A 93 -5.16 -5.02 5.08
C VAL A 93 -6.05 -3.89 4.62
N VAL A 94 -6.85 -4.12 3.58
CA VAL A 94 -7.82 -3.14 3.06
C VAL A 94 -9.22 -3.65 3.36
N LYS A 95 -9.97 -2.91 4.16
CA LYS A 95 -11.37 -3.20 4.52
C LYS A 95 -12.27 -2.12 3.95
N ILE A 96 -13.26 -2.52 3.15
CA ILE A 96 -14.26 -1.60 2.62
C ILE A 96 -15.51 -1.59 3.51
N ALA A 97 -15.96 -0.41 3.88
CA ALA A 97 -17.16 -0.18 4.67
C ALA A 97 -17.75 1.22 4.41
N SER A 98 -19.08 1.36 4.42
CA SER A 98 -19.78 2.61 4.07
C SER A 98 -19.63 3.73 5.10
N GLU A 99 -19.48 3.36 6.36
CA GLU A 99 -19.48 4.28 7.51
C GLU A 99 -18.13 4.99 7.72
N VAL A 100 -17.14 4.65 6.91
CA VAL A 100 -15.78 5.19 7.01
C VAL A 100 -15.71 6.57 6.37
N PRO A 101 -15.22 7.60 7.11
CA PRO A 101 -14.94 8.90 6.53
C PRO A 101 -14.02 8.80 5.30
N ASN A 102 -14.18 9.74 4.37
CA ASN A 102 -13.22 9.85 3.26
C ASN A 102 -11.81 10.01 3.83
N GLU A 103 -10.88 9.22 3.30
CA GLU A 103 -9.45 9.31 3.62
C GLU A 103 -9.11 9.11 5.11
N GLU A 104 -9.87 8.27 5.83
CA GLU A 104 -9.48 7.81 7.18
C GLU A 104 -8.05 7.26 7.15
N MET A 105 -7.16 7.81 7.98
CA MET A 105 -5.75 7.40 8.01
C MET A 105 -5.61 5.92 8.38
N TYR A 106 -4.58 5.27 7.85
CA TYR A 106 -4.27 3.90 8.24
C TYR A 106 -4.04 3.76 9.75
N THR A 107 -4.27 2.56 10.23
CA THR A 107 -3.93 2.09 11.59
C THR A 107 -2.73 1.17 11.51
N LEU A 108 -1.88 1.20 12.54
CA LEU A 108 -0.72 0.33 12.65
C LEU A 108 -0.84 -0.55 13.88
N GLU A 109 -0.90 -1.86 13.66
CA GLU A 109 -0.89 -2.88 14.72
C GLU A 109 0.38 -3.72 14.59
N GLY A 110 1.40 -3.36 15.36
CA GLY A 110 2.75 -3.92 15.20
C GLY A 110 3.34 -3.51 13.84
N LYS A 111 3.53 -4.48 12.94
CA LYS A 111 4.01 -4.27 11.56
C LYS A 111 2.92 -4.45 10.50
N ASN A 112 1.66 -4.46 10.92
CA ASN A 112 0.52 -4.64 10.03
C ASN A 112 -0.18 -3.29 9.81
N VAL A 113 -0.38 -2.92 8.55
CA VAL A 113 -1.10 -1.71 8.16
C VAL A 113 -2.55 -2.05 7.85
N GLY A 114 -3.47 -1.47 8.61
CA GLY A 114 -4.90 -1.58 8.38
C GLY A 114 -5.47 -0.30 7.77
N ILE A 115 -6.05 -0.40 6.58
CA ILE A 115 -6.78 0.70 5.94
C ILE A 115 -8.26 0.35 5.88
N ARG A 116 -9.08 1.24 6.44
CA ARG A 116 -10.54 1.23 6.27
C ARG A 116 -10.88 2.27 5.22
N VAL A 117 -11.70 1.90 4.24
CA VAL A 117 -12.07 2.78 3.13
C VAL A 117 -13.54 2.69 2.82
N ASN A 118 -14.12 3.78 2.36
CA ASN A 118 -15.39 3.74 1.64
C ASN A 118 -15.16 3.49 0.14
N PRO A 119 -16.21 3.28 -0.68
CA PRO A 119 -16.07 3.00 -2.11
C PRO A 119 -15.33 4.09 -2.89
N THR A 120 -15.52 5.36 -2.53
CA THR A 120 -14.87 6.51 -3.16
C THR A 120 -13.36 6.43 -2.94
N THR A 121 -12.95 6.26 -1.68
CA THR A 121 -11.54 6.15 -1.32
C THR A 121 -10.88 4.87 -1.88
N LEU A 122 -11.61 3.75 -1.94
CA LEU A 122 -11.11 2.54 -2.60
C LEU A 122 -10.82 2.78 -4.09
N ASN A 123 -11.69 3.50 -4.80
CA ASN A 123 -11.46 3.87 -6.20
C ASN A 123 -10.23 4.76 -6.40
N GLN A 124 -9.96 5.68 -5.46
CA GLN A 124 -8.73 6.49 -5.49
C GLN A 124 -7.47 5.59 -5.39
N ILE A 125 -7.47 4.61 -4.48
CA ILE A 125 -6.34 3.65 -4.35
C ILE A 125 -6.15 2.86 -5.65
N ILE A 126 -7.25 2.37 -6.24
CA ILE A 126 -7.20 1.63 -7.52
C ILE A 126 -6.64 2.50 -8.65
N ALA A 127 -7.08 3.77 -8.74
CA ALA A 127 -6.58 4.70 -9.73
C ALA A 127 -5.09 5.00 -9.54
N GLY A 128 -4.64 5.17 -8.28
CA GLY A 128 -3.22 5.36 -7.94
C GLY A 128 -2.37 4.17 -8.36
N ALA A 129 -2.82 2.94 -8.10
CA ALA A 129 -2.12 1.72 -8.53
C ALA A 129 -2.01 1.63 -10.06
N ARG A 130 -3.11 1.92 -10.78
CA ARG A 130 -3.12 1.95 -12.25
C ARG A 130 -2.17 3.01 -12.83
N ALA A 131 -2.05 4.16 -12.18
CA ALA A 131 -1.15 5.21 -12.63
C ALA A 131 0.33 4.78 -12.57
N GLN A 132 0.69 3.86 -11.67
CA GLN A 132 2.06 3.31 -11.59
C GLN A 132 2.37 2.28 -12.68
N LEU A 133 1.36 1.61 -13.22
CA LEU A 133 1.48 0.71 -14.36
C LEU A 133 1.71 1.47 -15.68
N ASP A 134 1.22 2.71 -15.78
CA ASP A 134 1.43 3.57 -16.94
C ASP A 134 2.88 4.08 -16.96
N THR A 135 3.74 3.41 -17.75
CA THR A 135 5.19 3.65 -17.84
C THR A 135 5.55 5.09 -18.23
N GLY A 136 4.63 5.83 -18.86
CA GLY A 136 4.81 7.25 -19.18
C GLY A 136 4.70 8.20 -17.98
N LYS A 137 4.21 7.73 -16.82
CA LYS A 137 4.00 8.51 -15.59
C LYS A 137 4.85 8.05 -14.40
N ARG A 138 5.81 7.13 -14.63
CA ARG A 138 6.78 6.71 -13.60
C ARG A 138 7.72 7.83 -13.14
N TYR A 139 7.73 8.98 -13.82
CA TYR A 139 8.51 10.16 -13.43
C TYR A 139 7.71 11.07 -12.48
N GLY A 140 7.97 10.93 -11.18
CA GLY A 140 7.58 11.91 -10.17
C GLY A 140 7.28 11.30 -8.81
N HIS A 141 8.17 11.54 -7.84
CA HIS A 141 8.08 11.50 -6.36
C HIS A 141 7.18 10.45 -5.65
N GLY A 142 6.68 9.44 -6.33
CA GLY A 142 5.58 8.62 -5.83
C GLY A 142 4.24 9.34 -5.86
N SER A 143 3.18 8.59 -6.12
CA SER A 143 1.82 9.13 -6.19
C SER A 143 1.10 8.88 -4.87
N PRO A 144 0.49 9.91 -4.24
CA PRO A 144 -0.44 9.70 -3.14
C PRO A 144 -1.56 8.75 -3.61
N ALA A 145 -1.89 7.75 -2.81
CA ALA A 145 -3.00 6.85 -3.07
C ALA A 145 -4.25 7.33 -2.33
N ALA A 146 -4.31 7.07 -1.02
CA ALA A 146 -5.28 7.58 -0.06
C ALA A 146 -4.91 7.07 1.35
N CYS A 147 -5.52 7.62 2.40
CA CYS A 147 -5.42 7.09 3.78
C CYS A 147 -3.98 7.01 4.33
N GLY A 148 -3.07 7.87 3.84
CA GLY A 148 -1.65 7.80 4.17
C GLY A 148 -0.85 6.71 3.44
N LEU A 149 -1.45 6.01 2.47
CA LEU A 149 -0.71 5.14 1.54
C LEU A 149 -0.19 5.97 0.37
N ARG A 150 1.09 5.80 0.04
CA ARG A 150 1.74 6.42 -1.13
C ARG A 150 2.44 5.34 -1.95
N PHE A 151 2.20 5.31 -3.26
CA PHE A 151 2.98 4.46 -4.16
C PHE A 151 4.35 5.08 -4.38
N SER A 152 5.41 4.30 -4.23
CA SER A 152 6.78 4.75 -4.43
C SER A 152 7.33 4.23 -5.77
N PRO A 153 8.02 5.06 -6.58
CA PRO A 153 8.60 4.62 -7.84
C PRO A 153 9.89 3.81 -7.62
N ASP A 154 10.52 4.00 -6.46
CA ASP A 154 11.73 3.31 -6.03
C ASP A 154 11.70 3.02 -4.53
N TRP A 155 12.74 2.31 -4.08
CA TRP A 155 12.98 1.94 -2.69
C TRP A 155 13.29 3.13 -1.79
N LEU A 156 13.72 4.24 -2.39
CA LEU A 156 14.23 5.36 -1.65
C LEU A 156 13.03 6.06 -1.02
N GLY A 157 12.06 6.55 -1.81
CA GLY A 157 10.96 7.36 -1.25
C GLY A 157 11.47 8.48 -0.31
N VAL A 158 12.72 8.89 -0.51
CA VAL A 158 13.51 9.78 0.37
C VAL A 158 13.56 11.21 -0.17
N GLU A 159 12.95 11.48 -1.33
CA GLU A 159 12.69 12.85 -1.79
C GLU A 159 11.28 13.33 -1.41
#